data_AF-A0A192H4V7-F1
#
_entry.id   AF-A0A192H4V7-F1
#
_cell.length_a   1.000
_cell.length_b   1.000
_cell.length_c   1.000
_cell.angle_alpha   90.00
_cell.angle_beta   90.00
_cell.angle_gamma   90.00
#
_symmetry.space_group_name_H-M   'P 1'
#
loop_
_entity.id
_entity.type
_entity.pdbx_description
1 polymer ?
#
loop_
_entity_poly.entity_id
_entity_poly.type
_entity_poly.pdbx_seq_one_letter_code
_entity_poly.pdbx_strand_id
1 'polypeptide(L)'
;MKVIYENIQDQIKILKADEDYYVRFIVWRMPIHEETVPIEKQAVDAYLQGQHTADELLYYADFGIWKPDKSPIQTNRDFLEKFPEFVLIAPENAQKIFSKAEYKKLVKRAHREKRKENWLKVFHLMKK
;
A
#
# COMPACT_ATOMS: atom_id res chain seq x y z
N MET A 1 -9.07 -25.45 -18.66
CA MET A 1 -7.96 -24.85 -17.89
C MET A 1 -6.77 -25.80 -17.89
N LYS A 2 -5.57 -25.30 -18.24
CA LYS A 2 -4.30 -26.05 -18.18
C LYS A 2 -3.33 -25.32 -17.26
N VAL A 3 -2.57 -26.06 -16.46
CA VAL A 3 -1.48 -25.49 -15.64
C VAL A 3 -0.33 -25.14 -16.58
N ILE A 4 0.13 -23.88 -16.54
CA ILE A 4 1.24 -23.38 -17.36
C ILE A 4 2.51 -23.13 -16.54
N TYR A 5 2.37 -22.98 -15.23
CA TYR A 5 3.46 -22.79 -14.30
C TYR A 5 3.06 -23.28 -12.91
N GLU A 6 4.01 -23.87 -12.19
CA GLU A 6 3.82 -24.36 -10.83
C GLU A 6 5.06 -24.01 -10.00
N ASN A 7 4.84 -23.34 -8.87
CA ASN A 7 5.86 -23.10 -7.87
C ASN A 7 5.51 -23.91 -6.62
N ILE A 8 6.27 -24.98 -6.42
CA ILE A 8 6.07 -25.95 -5.33
C ILE A 8 6.40 -25.32 -3.97
N GLN A 9 7.40 -24.44 -3.92
CA GLN A 9 7.86 -23.81 -2.68
C GLN A 9 6.79 -22.91 -2.08
N ASP A 10 6.17 -22.08 -2.93
CA ASP A 10 5.12 -21.15 -2.52
C ASP A 10 3.70 -21.73 -2.69
N GLN A 11 3.59 -22.97 -3.19
CA GLN A 11 2.34 -23.70 -3.42
C GLN A 11 1.34 -22.95 -4.31
N ILE A 12 1.84 -22.28 -5.35
CA ILE A 12 1.01 -21.56 -6.32
C ILE A 12 1.08 -22.22 -7.70
N LYS A 13 -0.05 -22.22 -8.40
CA LYS A 13 -0.20 -22.71 -9.77
C LYS A 13 -0.83 -21.63 -10.63
N ILE A 14 -0.26 -21.38 -11.79
CA ILE A 14 -0.85 -20.50 -12.79
C ILE A 14 -1.52 -21.37 -13.83
N LEU A 15 -2.82 -21.12 -14.06
CA LEU A 15 -3.63 -21.81 -15.03
C LEU A 15 -4.03 -20.85 -16.15
N LYS A 16 -4.16 -21.41 -17.35
CA LYS A 16 -4.68 -20.71 -18.53
C LYS A 16 -5.92 -21.40 -19.06
N ALA A 17 -6.97 -20.64 -19.36
CA ALA A 17 -8.12 -21.07 -20.14
C ALA A 17 -8.33 -20.07 -21.28
N ASP A 18 -8.08 -20.52 -22.51
CA ASP A 18 -8.17 -19.70 -23.72
C ASP A 18 -7.32 -18.41 -23.61
N GLU A 19 -7.94 -17.25 -23.37
CA GLU A 19 -7.26 -15.96 -23.18
C GLU A 19 -7.16 -15.54 -21.70
N ASP A 20 -7.87 -16.23 -20.80
CA ASP A 20 -7.93 -15.91 -19.38
C ASP A 20 -6.87 -16.65 -18.57
N TYR A 21 -6.37 -15.96 -17.55
CA TYR A 21 -5.38 -16.47 -16.61
C TYR A 21 -5.99 -16.57 -15.21
N TYR A 22 -5.54 -17.59 -14.48
CA TYR A 22 -5.99 -17.86 -13.12
C TYR A 22 -4.80 -18.23 -12.26
N VAL A 23 -4.82 -17.79 -11.00
CA VAL A 23 -3.89 -18.26 -9.97
C VAL A 23 -4.64 -19.20 -9.04
N ARG A 24 -4.03 -20.33 -8.72
CA ARG A 24 -4.53 -21.29 -7.73
C ARG A 24 -3.53 -21.43 -6.60
N PHE A 25 -4.01 -21.35 -5.38
CA PHE A 25 -3.20 -21.38 -4.17
C PHE A 25 -3.96 -22.04 -3.02
N ILE A 26 -3.23 -22.49 -2.00
CA ILE A 26 -3.80 -23.08 -0.79
C ILE A 26 -4.10 -21.97 0.21
N VAL A 27 -5.35 -21.90 0.65
CA VAL A 27 -5.77 -21.05 1.75
C VAL A 27 -5.56 -21.82 3.05
N TRP A 28 -4.59 -21.37 3.84
CA TRP A 28 -4.24 -21.97 5.14
C TRP A 28 -5.20 -21.61 6.28
N ARG A 29 -6.38 -21.07 5.97
CA ARG A 29 -7.45 -20.77 6.92
C ARG A 29 -8.45 -21.93 6.94
N MET A 30 -8.90 -22.36 8.13
CA MET A 30 -9.84 -23.47 8.27
C MET A 30 -11.22 -23.16 7.65
N PRO A 31 -11.81 -24.08 6.85
CA PRO A 31 -11.22 -25.33 6.36
C PRO A 31 -10.15 -25.08 5.30
N ILE A 32 -9.01 -25.76 5.40
CA ILE A 32 -7.94 -25.66 4.40
C ILE A 32 -8.49 -26.12 3.05
N HIS A 33 -8.37 -25.29 2.03
CA HIS A 33 -8.84 -25.59 0.69
C HIS A 33 -7.99 -24.87 -0.37
N GLU A 34 -8.13 -25.30 -1.62
CA GLU A 34 -7.53 -24.61 -2.76
C GLU A 34 -8.54 -23.57 -3.29
N GLU A 35 -8.09 -22.34 -3.48
CA GLU A 35 -8.85 -21.30 -4.18
C GLU A 35 -8.27 -21.08 -5.58
N THR A 36 -9.12 -20.70 -6.53
CA THR A 36 -8.71 -20.32 -7.90
C THR A 36 -9.33 -18.97 -8.22
N VAL A 37 -8.48 -17.97 -8.44
CA VAL A 37 -8.88 -16.58 -8.64
C VAL A 37 -8.45 -16.12 -10.05
N PRO A 38 -9.31 -15.41 -10.80
CA PRO A 38 -8.92 -14.83 -12.08
C PRO A 38 -7.84 -13.77 -11.88
N ILE A 39 -6.90 -13.68 -12.81
CA ILE A 39 -5.81 -12.71 -12.75
C ILE A 39 -5.50 -12.15 -14.13
N GLU A 40 -5.10 -10.88 -14.18
CA GLU A 40 -4.71 -10.25 -15.43
C GLU A 40 -3.44 -10.87 -16.00
N LYS A 41 -3.40 -11.02 -17.32
CA LYS A 41 -2.23 -11.53 -18.04
C LYS A 41 -0.96 -10.70 -17.72
N GLN A 42 -1.09 -9.38 -17.59
CA GLN A 42 0.03 -8.50 -17.28
C GLN A 42 0.68 -8.86 -15.93
N ALA A 43 -0.13 -9.20 -14.92
CA ALA A 43 0.38 -9.58 -13.62
C ALA A 43 1.08 -10.95 -13.64
N VAL A 44 0.54 -11.89 -14.42
CA VAL A 44 1.19 -13.18 -14.67
C VAL A 44 2.52 -13.00 -15.39
N ASP A 45 2.56 -12.19 -16.46
CA ASP A 45 3.79 -11.96 -17.23
C ASP A 45 4.87 -11.30 -16.36
N ALA A 46 4.51 -10.34 -15.51
CA ALA A 46 5.45 -9.70 -14.58
C ALA A 46 6.00 -10.69 -13.53
N TYR A 47 5.15 -11.57 -12.99
CA TYR A 47 5.57 -12.64 -12.08
C TYR A 47 6.48 -13.66 -12.76
N LEU A 48 6.13 -14.12 -13.97
CA LEU A 48 6.94 -15.08 -14.72
C LEU A 48 8.29 -14.50 -15.16
N GLN A 49 8.39 -13.18 -15.31
CA GLN A 49 9.65 -12.45 -15.52
C GLN A 49 10.48 -12.27 -14.24
N GLY A 50 9.96 -12.68 -13.07
CA GLY A 50 10.62 -12.54 -11.78
C GLY A 50 10.61 -11.11 -11.23
N GLN A 51 9.72 -10.24 -11.72
CA GLN A 51 9.57 -8.88 -11.19
C GLN A 51 8.87 -8.85 -9.84
N HIS A 52 8.00 -9.83 -9.58
CA HIS A 52 7.20 -9.94 -8.37
C HIS A 52 7.30 -11.33 -7.74
N THR A 53 7.12 -11.38 -6.43
CA THR A 53 7.10 -12.62 -5.64
C THR A 53 5.71 -13.28 -5.65
N ALA A 54 5.62 -14.52 -5.17
CA ALA A 54 4.34 -15.23 -5.05
C ALA A 54 3.37 -14.50 -4.11
N ASP A 55 3.86 -13.95 -2.99
CA ASP A 55 3.06 -13.16 -2.04
C ASP A 55 2.48 -11.90 -2.69
N GLU A 56 3.28 -11.21 -3.50
CA GLU A 56 2.84 -10.02 -4.24
C GLU A 56 1.81 -10.36 -5.33
N LEU A 57 1.97 -11.51 -5.99
CA LEU A 57 1.00 -12.01 -6.97
C LEU A 57 -0.35 -12.35 -6.32
N LEU A 58 -0.34 -12.99 -5.15
CA LEU A 58 -1.56 -13.27 -4.39
C LEU A 58 -2.23 -11.99 -3.91
N TYR A 59 -1.44 -11.02 -3.42
CA TYR A 59 -1.96 -9.70 -3.07
C TYR A 59 -2.61 -9.00 -4.28
N TYR A 60 -2.00 -9.09 -5.46
CA TYR A 60 -2.59 -8.56 -6.69
C TYR A 60 -3.88 -9.29 -7.07
N ALA A 61 -3.94 -10.62 -6.92
CA ALA A 61 -5.15 -11.40 -7.20
C ALA A 61 -6.34 -11.00 -6.30
N ASP A 62 -6.07 -10.70 -5.02
CA ASP A 62 -7.10 -10.30 -4.06
C ASP A 62 -7.55 -8.83 -4.22
N PHE A 63 -6.60 -7.92 -4.44
CA PHE A 63 -6.86 -6.48 -4.38
C PHE A 63 -6.82 -5.77 -5.75
N GLY A 64 -6.36 -6.44 -6.81
CA GLY A 64 -6.17 -5.86 -8.14
C GLY A 64 -5.04 -4.82 -8.23
N ILE A 65 -4.21 -4.72 -7.19
CA ILE A 65 -3.08 -3.77 -7.11
C ILE A 65 -1.86 -4.45 -6.53
N TRP A 66 -0.66 -4.04 -6.95
CA TRP A 66 0.57 -4.56 -6.38
C TRP A 66 0.76 -4.09 -4.94
N LYS A 67 1.34 -4.97 -4.12
CA LYS A 67 1.68 -4.63 -2.74
C LYS A 67 2.63 -3.44 -2.73
N PRO A 68 2.33 -2.35 -2.00
CA PRO A 68 3.21 -1.21 -1.98
C PRO A 68 4.55 -1.57 -1.32
N ASP A 69 5.67 -1.21 -1.95
CA ASP A 69 7.03 -1.41 -1.42
C ASP A 69 7.23 -0.80 -0.02
N LYS A 70 6.46 0.25 0.28
CA LYS A 70 6.52 0.97 1.55
C LYS A 70 5.45 0.45 2.50
N SER A 71 5.88 0.13 3.72
CA SER A 71 4.95 -0.19 4.80
C SER A 71 3.94 0.96 5.01
N PRO A 72 2.73 0.68 5.50
CA PRO A 72 1.76 1.73 5.83
C PRO A 72 2.34 2.77 6.80
N ILE A 73 3.22 2.34 7.71
CA ILE A 73 3.92 3.21 8.66
C ILE A 73 4.87 4.16 7.92
N GLN A 74 5.67 3.64 6.98
CA GLN A 74 6.58 4.47 6.19
C GLN A 74 5.82 5.43 5.28
N THR A 75 4.72 4.99 4.67
CA THR A 75 3.86 5.85 3.84
C THR A 75 3.25 6.99 4.68
N ASN A 76 2.74 6.67 5.87
CA ASN A 76 2.22 7.68 6.80
C ASN A 76 3.31 8.63 7.31
N ARG A 77 4.53 8.11 7.51
CA ARG A 77 5.70 8.92 7.89
C ARG A 77 6.01 9.95 6.80
N ASP A 78 6.15 9.50 5.55
CA ASP A 78 6.44 10.36 4.40
C ASP A 78 5.33 11.42 4.20
N PHE A 79 4.06 11.04 4.43
CA PHE A 79 2.93 11.96 4.37
C PHE A 79 3.01 13.06 5.44
N LEU A 80 3.27 12.68 6.69
CA LEU A 80 3.36 13.62 7.83
C LEU A 80 4.61 14.51 7.76
N GLU A 81 5.68 14.06 7.09
CA GLU A 81 6.85 14.90 6.81
C GLU A 81 6.58 15.96 5.73
N LYS A 82 5.77 15.62 4.71
CA LYS A 82 5.35 16.56 3.66
C LYS A 82 4.30 17.55 4.14
N PHE A 83 3.32 17.08 4.92
CA PHE A 83 2.19 17.86 5.42
C PHE A 83 2.13 17.78 6.95
N PRO A 84 3.01 18.51 7.65
CA PRO A 84 3.09 18.45 9.10
C PRO A 84 1.83 18.98 9.79
N GLU A 85 0.95 19.75 9.14
CA GLU A 85 -0.31 20.20 9.74
C GLU A 85 -1.18 19.05 10.27
N PHE A 86 -1.14 17.88 9.63
CA PHE A 86 -1.95 16.71 10.01
C PHE A 86 -1.51 16.08 11.33
N VAL A 87 -0.28 16.35 11.77
CA VAL A 87 0.21 15.94 13.10
C VAL A 87 -0.65 16.55 14.22
N LEU A 88 -1.23 17.73 13.99
CA LEU A 88 -2.09 18.41 14.96
C LEU A 88 -3.53 17.87 15.02
N ILE A 89 -3.97 17.14 13.99
CA ILE A 89 -5.34 16.60 13.90
C ILE A 89 -5.44 15.28 14.69
N ALA A 90 -4.45 14.40 14.53
CA ALA A 90 -4.41 13.09 15.18
C ALA A 90 -3.05 12.84 15.87
N PRO A 91 -2.81 13.46 17.04
CA PRO A 91 -1.51 13.42 17.71
C PRO A 91 -1.11 12.01 18.19
N GLU A 92 -2.07 11.17 18.54
CA GLU A 92 -1.80 9.79 18.98
C GLU A 92 -1.22 8.91 17.86
N ASN A 93 -1.74 9.06 16.63
CA ASN A 93 -1.27 8.30 15.48
C ASN A 93 0.15 8.72 15.08
N ALA A 94 0.43 10.03 15.10
CA ALA A 94 1.75 10.54 14.79
C ALA A 94 2.80 10.16 15.87
N GLN A 95 2.42 10.06 17.15
CA GLN A 95 3.32 9.60 18.21
C GLN A 95 3.71 8.13 18.10
N LYS A 96 2.87 7.28 17.46
CA LYS A 96 3.21 5.88 17.17
C LYS A 96 4.21 5.73 16.02
N ILE A 97 4.31 6.73 15.14
CA ILE A 97 5.14 6.69 13.93
C ILE A 97 6.53 7.31 14.17
N PHE A 98 6.61 8.37 14.97
CA PHE A 98 7.84 9.14 15.18
C PHE A 98 8.39 9.00 16.59
N SER A 99 9.71 9.13 16.73
CA SER A 99 10.31 9.31 18.06
C SER A 99 9.84 10.61 18.71
N LYS A 100 9.88 10.70 20.05
CA LYS A 100 9.47 11.91 20.80
C LYS A 100 10.17 13.18 20.30
N ALA A 101 11.45 13.07 19.93
CA ALA A 101 12.24 14.20 19.44
C ALA A 101 11.81 14.65 18.03
N GLU A 102 11.60 13.71 17.11
CA GLU A 102 11.13 13.99 15.74
C GLU A 102 9.72 14.57 15.77
N TYR A 103 8.82 13.99 16.56
CA TYR A 103 7.44 14.48 16.73
C TYR A 103 7.42 15.93 17.21
N LYS A 104 8.25 16.29 18.21
CA LYS A 104 8.33 17.68 18.72
C LYS A 104 8.80 18.66 17.66
N LYS A 105 9.72 18.25 16.77
CA LYS A 105 10.17 19.07 15.63
C LYS A 105 9.04 19.25 14.60
N LEU A 106 8.32 18.18 14.27
CA LEU A 106 7.19 18.21 13.35
C LEU A 106 6.05 19.10 13.85
N VAL A 107 5.66 18.99 15.13
CA VAL A 107 4.62 19.84 15.75
C VAL A 107 4.98 21.33 15.64
N LYS A 108 6.24 21.69 15.89
CA LYS A 108 6.70 23.08 15.72
C LYS A 108 6.62 23.56 14.27
N ARG A 109 6.85 22.69 13.30
CA ARG A 109 6.71 23.00 11.88
C ARG A 109 5.22 23.15 11.50
N ALA A 110 4.38 22.22 11.94
CA ALA A 110 2.94 22.23 11.75
C ALA A 110 2.29 23.55 12.19
N HIS A 111 2.61 24.01 13.41
CA HIS A 111 2.09 25.30 13.91
C HIS A 111 2.54 26.50 13.07
N ARG A 112 3.76 26.47 12.51
CA ARG A 112 4.26 27.54 11.64
C ARG A 112 3.52 27.57 10.30
N GLU A 113 3.29 26.40 9.71
CA GLU A 113 2.58 26.29 8.43
C GLU A 113 1.10 26.67 8.58
N LYS A 114 0.42 26.18 9.63
CA LYS A 114 -0.96 26.58 9.95
C LYS A 114 -1.12 28.09 10.17
N ARG A 115 -0.14 28.75 10.82
CA ARG A 115 -0.15 30.21 10.99
C ARG A 115 0.00 30.94 9.65
N LYS A 116 0.88 30.47 8.75
CA LYS A 116 1.03 31.06 7.41
C LYS A 116 -0.26 30.95 6.60
N GLU A 117 -0.90 29.78 6.63
CA GLU A 117 -2.17 29.55 5.93
C GLU A 117 -3.27 30.48 6.46
N ASN A 118 -3.41 30.59 7.78
CA ASN A 118 -4.37 31.53 8.38
C ASN A 118 -4.06 32.99 8.01
N TRP A 119 -2.78 33.39 8.02
CA TRP A 119 -2.40 34.75 7.67
C TRP A 119 -2.69 35.06 6.19
N LEU A 120 -2.46 34.10 5.28
CA LEU A 120 -2.84 34.21 3.88
C LEU A 120 -4.35 34.34 3.69
N LYS A 121 -5.15 33.56 4.42
CA LYS A 121 -6.62 33.66 4.39
C LYS A 121 -7.10 35.04 4.84
N VAL A 122 -6.57 35.56 5.95
CA VAL A 122 -6.90 36.91 6.44
C VAL A 122 -6.45 37.97 5.44
N PHE A 123 -5.24 37.85 4.88
CA PHE A 123 -4.74 38.78 3.85
C PHE A 123 -5.62 38.82 2.59
N HIS A 124 -6.10 37.66 2.14
CA HIS A 124 -7.00 37.59 0.99
C HIS A 124 -8.37 38.20 1.29
N LEU A 125 -8.87 38.07 2.53
CA LEU A 125 -10.11 38.68 2.99
C LEU A 125 -10.02 40.21 3.06
N MET A 126 -8.86 40.75 3.44
CA MET A 126 -8.61 42.19 3.53
C MET A 126 -8.42 42.88 2.17
N LYS A 127 -8.27 42.13 1.07
CA LYS A 127 -8.13 42.65 -0.30
C LYS A 127 -9.43 42.66 -1.11
N LYS A 128 -10.54 42.19 -0.53
CA LYS A 128 -11.90 42.32 -1.07
C LYS A 128 -12.56 43.57 -0.52
#